data_AF-A0A6B0RIW4-F1
#
_entry.id   AF-A0A6B0RIW4-F1
#
_cell.length_a   1.000
_cell.length_b   1.000
_cell.length_c   1.000
_cell.angle_alpha   90.00
_cell.angle_beta   90.00
_cell.angle_gamma   90.00
#
_symmetry.space_group_name_H-M   'P 1'
#
loop_
_entity.id
_entity.type
_entity.pdbx_description
1 polymer ?
#
loop_
_entity_poly.entity_id
_entity_poly.type
_entity_poly.pdbx_seq_one_letter_code
_entity_poly.pdbx_strand_id
1 'polypeptide(L)'
;MEMGQAKEVEGCKEALFTALVEILPSGQHFRKCYTYTSQTEAAFHCVHFFREAKEKEKEKLRRWRKSFVHVKNPYLDSMDEDVLYHLDLGTKTHNLPEMFGDVKFVCVGGSPNRMKAFALFMHKELRLTDSEEDIKDICAGTDRYCMYKIGPVLSISHGMGIPSISIMLHELIKLLYHARCSDVTIIRIGTSGGIGIAPGSVVITDEAVDSFFKPRFEQVILDNIVTRSTELDKELAEEIFNCSKEISNFPTLIGHTMCTYDFYEGQGRLDGALCSFSREKGLDYLKRAYNAGIRNIEMESTVFAAMCRLCGLKAAVVCVTLLNRLECDQINSPHDVLVEYQKRPQLLISKFIKQRLGLCDQTS
;
A
#
# COMPACT_ATOMS: atom_id res chain seq x y z
N MET A 1 17.11 20.60 -78.74
CA MET A 1 17.49 19.28 -78.19
C MET A 1 16.53 19.01 -77.05
N GLU A 2 15.33 18.56 -77.41
CA GLU A 2 14.83 17.17 -77.22
C GLU A 2 14.30 16.99 -75.79
N MET A 3 12.97 17.06 -75.57
CA MET A 3 11.92 16.04 -75.76
C MET A 3 12.00 14.84 -74.79
N GLY A 4 10.85 14.56 -74.15
CA GLY A 4 10.51 13.25 -73.55
C GLY A 4 9.87 13.36 -72.17
N GLN A 5 8.63 13.87 -72.03
CA GLN A 5 7.40 13.08 -71.86
C GLN A 5 7.51 11.86 -70.92
N ALA A 6 6.73 11.85 -69.82
CA ALA A 6 5.69 10.83 -69.60
C ALA A 6 4.92 11.00 -68.27
N LYS A 7 3.60 11.16 -68.43
CA LYS A 7 2.52 10.54 -67.64
C LYS A 7 2.21 11.07 -66.24
N GLU A 8 1.30 12.02 -66.23
CA GLU A 8 0.21 12.10 -65.24
C GLU A 8 -0.59 10.78 -65.26
N VAL A 9 -0.71 10.15 -64.10
CA VAL A 9 -1.75 9.16 -63.79
C VAL A 9 -2.49 9.64 -62.55
N GLU A 10 -3.78 9.73 -62.76
CA GLU A 10 -4.90 10.12 -61.92
C GLU A 10 -5.07 9.19 -60.69
N GLY A 11 -5.47 9.73 -59.54
CA GLY A 11 -6.03 8.91 -58.45
C GLY A 11 -5.79 9.41 -57.03
N CYS A 12 -6.88 9.86 -56.38
CA CYS A 12 -7.01 10.19 -54.94
C CYS A 12 -6.34 11.48 -54.44
N LYS A 13 -7.11 12.57 -54.53
CA LYS A 13 -6.95 13.76 -53.68
C LYS A 13 -7.25 13.38 -52.22
N GLU A 14 -6.23 13.01 -51.45
CA GLU A 14 -6.26 13.20 -50.00
C GLU A 14 -5.54 14.51 -49.70
N ALA A 15 -6.28 15.53 -49.26
CA ALA A 15 -5.66 16.70 -48.69
C ALA A 15 -4.97 16.26 -47.40
N LEU A 16 -3.64 16.28 -47.37
CA LEU A 16 -2.88 16.00 -46.15
C LEU A 16 -3.05 17.18 -45.20
N PHE A 17 -3.50 16.89 -43.97
CA PHE A 17 -3.67 17.90 -42.93
C PHE A 17 -2.48 17.85 -41.96
N THR A 18 -1.89 19.00 -41.67
CA THR A 18 -0.74 19.12 -40.76
C THR A 18 -1.18 19.75 -39.44
N ALA A 19 -0.97 19.05 -38.33
CA ALA A 19 -1.16 19.63 -36.99
C ALA A 19 0.20 20.04 -36.38
N LEU A 20 0.27 21.28 -35.90
CA LEU A 20 1.38 21.79 -35.10
C LEU A 20 1.01 21.66 -33.62
N VAL A 21 1.79 20.88 -32.88
CA VAL A 21 1.59 20.69 -31.44
C VAL A 21 2.74 21.36 -30.70
N GLU A 22 2.46 22.48 -30.04
CA GLU A 22 3.40 23.20 -29.17
C GLU A 22 3.10 22.89 -27.70
N ILE A 23 4.05 22.32 -26.96
CA ILE A 23 4.04 22.30 -25.49
C ILE A 23 5.47 22.34 -24.95
N LEU A 24 5.91 23.44 -24.30
CA LEU A 24 6.93 23.39 -23.24
C LEU A 24 6.78 24.56 -22.23
N PRO A 25 6.76 24.30 -20.90
CA PRO A 25 6.78 25.32 -19.84
C PRO A 25 8.17 25.92 -19.54
N SER A 26 9.18 25.71 -20.41
CA SER A 26 10.60 25.94 -20.07
C SER A 26 11.45 26.59 -21.18
N GLY A 27 10.83 27.34 -22.11
CA GLY A 27 11.57 28.25 -23.00
C GLY A 27 12.47 27.58 -24.06
N GLN A 28 12.30 26.30 -24.37
CA GLN A 28 12.92 25.65 -25.54
C GLN A 28 11.86 25.31 -26.58
N HIS A 29 12.17 25.51 -27.87
CA HIS A 29 11.27 25.20 -28.99
C HIS A 29 11.60 23.84 -29.58
N PHE A 30 10.67 22.88 -29.50
CA PHE A 30 10.68 21.68 -30.34
C PHE A 30 9.35 21.56 -31.07
N ARG A 31 9.37 21.66 -32.40
CA ARG A 31 8.21 21.44 -33.27
C ARG A 31 8.26 20.03 -33.82
N LYS A 32 7.20 19.25 -33.60
CA LYS A 32 6.99 17.95 -34.26
C LYS A 32 5.77 18.10 -35.17
N CYS A 33 5.96 18.00 -36.49
CA CYS A 33 4.88 18.04 -37.47
C CYS A 33 4.41 16.62 -37.75
N TYR A 34 3.08 16.42 -37.71
CA TYR A 34 2.43 15.18 -38.09
C TYR A 34 1.50 15.43 -39.27
N THR A 35 1.53 14.54 -40.26
CA THR A 35 0.68 14.56 -41.45
C THR A 35 -0.41 13.51 -41.33
N TYR A 36 -1.67 13.91 -41.56
CA TYR A 36 -2.85 13.05 -41.43
C TYR A 36 -3.63 13.00 -42.75
N THR A 37 -4.32 11.89 -43.00
CA THR A 37 -5.12 11.67 -44.22
C THR A 37 -6.51 12.32 -44.14
N SER A 38 -6.94 12.78 -42.95
CA SER A 38 -8.19 13.52 -42.75
C SER A 38 -8.13 14.57 -41.63
N GLN A 39 -8.97 15.61 -41.72
CA GLN A 39 -9.10 16.64 -40.65
C GLN A 39 -9.58 16.04 -39.33
N THR A 40 -10.47 15.06 -39.40
CA THR A 40 -11.08 14.44 -38.22
C THR A 40 -10.04 13.67 -37.40
N GLU A 41 -9.14 12.96 -38.07
CA GLU A 41 -8.04 12.23 -37.44
C GLU A 41 -7.01 13.19 -36.81
N ALA A 42 -6.65 14.27 -37.52
CA ALA A 42 -5.77 15.31 -36.99
C ALA A 42 -6.35 15.97 -35.73
N ALA A 43 -7.66 16.28 -35.72
CA ALA A 43 -8.34 16.86 -34.57
C ALA A 43 -8.40 15.89 -33.38
N PHE A 44 -8.70 14.61 -33.62
CA PHE A 44 -8.75 13.59 -32.57
C PHE A 44 -7.39 13.40 -31.89
N HIS A 45 -6.32 13.26 -32.66
CA HIS A 45 -4.95 13.14 -32.13
C HIS A 45 -4.52 14.38 -31.35
N CYS A 46 -4.85 15.57 -31.85
CA CYS A 46 -4.52 16.83 -31.19
C CYS A 46 -5.23 16.95 -29.82
N VAL A 47 -6.52 16.64 -29.76
CA VAL A 47 -7.29 16.64 -28.50
C VAL A 47 -6.75 15.61 -27.51
N HIS A 48 -6.42 14.39 -27.97
CA HIS A 48 -5.87 13.34 -27.10
C HIS A 48 -4.51 13.75 -26.54
N PHE A 49 -3.62 14.29 -27.38
CA PHE A 49 -2.30 14.74 -26.98
C PHE A 49 -2.35 15.91 -25.98
N PHE A 50 -3.20 16.92 -26.23
CA PHE A 50 -3.39 18.02 -25.28
C PHE A 50 -4.00 17.55 -23.95
N ARG A 51 -4.87 16.52 -23.98
CA ARG A 51 -5.41 15.91 -22.77
C ARG A 51 -4.31 15.23 -21.96
N GLU A 52 -3.51 14.36 -22.59
CA GLU A 52 -2.36 13.70 -21.95
C GLU A 52 -1.34 14.70 -21.40
N ALA A 53 -1.05 15.77 -22.13
CA ALA A 53 -0.10 16.77 -21.68
C ALA A 53 -0.61 17.59 -20.49
N LYS A 54 -1.91 17.96 -20.48
CA LYS A 54 -2.55 18.56 -19.30
C LYS A 54 -2.57 17.62 -18.11
N GLU A 55 -2.71 16.31 -18.35
CA GLU A 55 -2.64 15.29 -17.30
C GLU A 55 -1.24 15.21 -16.70
N LYS A 56 -0.20 15.13 -17.55
CA LYS A 56 1.21 15.18 -17.15
C LYS A 56 1.59 16.48 -16.43
N GLU A 57 1.02 17.61 -16.84
CA GLU A 57 1.23 18.90 -16.17
C GLU A 57 0.53 18.95 -14.81
N LYS A 58 -0.71 18.45 -14.69
CA LYS A 58 -1.40 18.28 -13.39
C LYS A 58 -0.67 17.32 -12.47
N GLU A 59 -0.09 16.24 -13.01
CA GLU A 59 0.70 15.26 -12.30
C GLU A 59 2.03 15.87 -11.82
N LYS A 60 2.70 16.67 -12.66
CA LYS A 60 3.84 17.51 -12.25
C LYS A 60 3.43 18.50 -11.16
N LEU A 61 2.32 19.21 -11.29
CA LEU A 61 1.87 20.18 -10.28
C LEU A 61 1.48 19.50 -8.95
N ARG A 62 0.91 18.30 -9.00
CA ARG A 62 0.66 17.43 -7.83
C ARG A 62 1.96 16.99 -7.16
N ARG A 63 2.99 16.63 -7.94
CA ARG A 63 4.33 16.24 -7.46
C ARG A 63 5.05 17.36 -6.69
N TRP A 64 4.67 18.63 -6.89
CA TRP A 64 5.26 19.78 -6.21
C TRP A 64 4.47 20.25 -4.96
N ARG A 65 3.28 19.70 -4.69
CA ARG A 65 2.52 20.02 -3.46
C ARG A 65 2.74 18.91 -2.42
N LYS A 66 3.30 19.28 -1.26
CA LYS A 66 3.34 18.41 -0.08
C LYS A 66 1.92 17.94 0.25
N SER A 67 1.72 16.63 0.30
CA SER A 67 0.44 16.03 0.70
C SER A 67 0.48 15.80 2.21
N PHE A 68 -0.02 16.76 2.99
CA PHE A 68 -0.12 16.61 4.45
C PHE A 68 -1.09 15.50 4.83
N VAL A 69 -0.86 14.88 5.98
CA VAL A 69 -1.84 13.95 6.56
C VAL A 69 -3.09 14.74 6.96
N HIS A 70 -4.26 14.20 6.64
CA HIS A 70 -5.55 14.85 6.92
C HIS A 70 -6.39 14.02 7.88
N VAL A 71 -7.16 14.69 8.74
CA VAL A 71 -8.20 14.07 9.56
C VAL A 71 -9.59 14.42 9.02
N LYS A 72 -10.57 13.57 9.31
CA LYS A 72 -11.99 13.82 9.00
C LYS A 72 -12.81 13.96 10.28
N ASN A 73 -12.38 14.88 11.13
CA ASN A 73 -13.05 15.20 12.39
C ASN A 73 -12.97 16.71 12.64
N PRO A 74 -14.06 17.48 12.43
CA PRO A 74 -14.06 18.93 12.62
C PRO A 74 -13.89 19.35 14.08
N TYR A 75 -14.13 18.43 15.03
CA TYR A 75 -13.99 18.73 16.45
C TYR A 75 -12.54 18.74 16.92
N LEU A 76 -11.62 18.07 16.19
CA LEU A 76 -10.24 17.89 16.65
C LEU A 76 -9.50 19.21 16.85
N ASP A 77 -9.65 20.15 15.91
CA ASP A 77 -8.96 21.45 15.96
C ASP A 77 -9.49 22.38 17.06
N SER A 78 -10.68 22.07 17.61
CA SER A 78 -11.29 22.85 18.69
C SER A 78 -10.97 22.31 20.09
N MET A 79 -10.27 21.18 20.19
CA MET A 79 -9.91 20.59 21.48
C MET A 79 -8.70 21.32 22.08
N ASP A 80 -8.76 21.65 23.36
CA ASP A 80 -7.63 22.23 24.09
C ASP A 80 -6.43 21.26 24.18
N GLU A 81 -6.72 19.96 24.16
CA GLU A 81 -5.76 18.88 24.25
C GLU A 81 -6.32 17.62 23.59
N ASP A 82 -5.45 16.87 22.94
CA ASP A 82 -5.78 15.55 22.41
C ASP A 82 -4.85 14.52 23.06
N VAL A 83 -5.45 13.59 23.81
CA VAL A 83 -4.76 12.48 24.48
C VAL A 83 -4.87 11.24 23.60
N LEU A 84 -3.73 10.75 23.15
CA LEU A 84 -3.60 9.50 22.41
C LEU A 84 -3.39 8.37 23.42
N TYR A 85 -4.48 8.01 24.09
CA TYR A 85 -4.48 7.14 25.27
C TYR A 85 -3.77 5.80 25.05
N HIS A 86 -4.00 5.15 23.91
CA HIS A 86 -3.44 3.84 23.63
C HIS A 86 -1.99 3.89 23.14
N LEU A 87 -1.48 5.09 22.83
CA LEU A 87 -0.09 5.34 22.48
C LEU A 87 0.72 5.98 23.63
N ASP A 88 0.08 6.29 24.76
CA ASP A 88 0.69 7.01 25.89
C ASP A 88 1.32 8.37 25.48
N LEU A 89 0.65 9.07 24.55
CA LEU A 89 1.08 10.36 24.02
C LEU A 89 -0.02 11.40 24.14
N GLY A 90 0.33 12.68 24.05
CA GLY A 90 -0.65 13.77 24.11
C GLY A 90 -0.07 15.09 23.65
N THR A 91 -0.92 15.98 23.13
CA THR A 91 -0.48 17.25 22.55
C THR A 91 0.06 18.25 23.57
N LYS A 92 -0.33 18.16 24.85
CA LYS A 92 0.27 18.99 25.92
C LYS A 92 1.47 18.34 26.59
N THR A 93 1.54 17.01 26.59
CA THR A 93 2.61 16.26 27.26
C THR A 93 3.84 16.08 26.36
N HIS A 94 3.68 16.18 25.04
CA HIS A 94 4.72 15.88 24.07
C HIS A 94 4.76 16.90 22.92
N ASN A 95 5.97 17.25 22.47
CA ASN A 95 6.16 18.05 21.26
C ASN A 95 6.10 17.15 20.01
N LEU A 96 4.89 16.81 19.57
CA LEU A 96 4.68 15.86 18.47
C LEU A 96 5.33 16.28 17.14
N PRO A 97 5.32 17.56 16.73
CA PRO A 97 6.08 18.01 15.55
C PRO A 97 7.59 17.74 15.63
N GLU A 98 8.20 17.97 16.79
CA GLU A 98 9.63 17.70 16.99
C GLU A 98 9.92 16.20 17.00
N MET A 99 9.07 15.41 17.63
CA MET A 99 9.27 13.96 17.75
C MET A 99 9.03 13.20 16.43
N PHE A 100 8.07 13.63 15.61
CA PHE A 100 7.57 12.83 14.49
C PHE A 100 7.47 13.56 13.13
N GLY A 101 7.73 14.86 13.06
CA GLY A 101 7.51 15.65 11.83
C GLY A 101 8.35 15.21 10.61
N ASP A 102 9.42 14.45 10.84
CA ASP A 102 10.31 13.88 9.82
C ASP A 102 9.87 12.49 9.33
N VAL A 103 8.84 11.88 9.92
CA VAL A 103 8.35 10.54 9.53
C VAL A 103 7.84 10.56 8.08
N LYS A 104 8.35 9.62 7.27
CA LYS A 104 7.94 9.39 5.88
C LYS A 104 7.40 7.99 5.63
N PHE A 105 7.80 7.02 6.45
CA PHE A 105 7.35 5.64 6.32
C PHE A 105 6.81 5.17 7.66
N VAL A 106 5.60 4.62 7.65
CA VAL A 106 5.04 3.94 8.82
C VAL A 106 4.83 2.49 8.49
N CYS A 107 5.47 1.58 9.22
CA CYS A 107 5.27 0.15 9.09
C CYS A 107 4.48 -0.37 10.29
N VAL A 108 3.38 -1.06 10.04
CA VAL A 108 2.51 -1.59 11.10
C VAL A 108 2.39 -3.11 11.00
N GLY A 109 2.34 -3.80 12.14
CA GLY A 109 2.17 -5.26 12.18
C GLY A 109 1.66 -5.74 13.52
N GLY A 110 1.18 -6.99 13.61
CA GLY A 110 0.41 -7.41 14.79
C GLY A 110 1.23 -7.52 16.09
N SER A 111 2.38 -8.17 16.03
CA SER A 111 3.17 -8.51 17.22
C SER A 111 4.16 -7.40 17.60
N PRO A 112 4.18 -6.92 18.87
CA PRO A 112 5.22 -6.03 19.38
C PRO A 112 6.64 -6.50 19.09
N ASN A 113 6.94 -7.76 19.38
CA ASN A 113 8.27 -8.35 19.17
C ASN A 113 8.68 -8.30 17.69
N ARG A 114 7.74 -8.54 16.77
CA ARG A 114 7.98 -8.45 15.33
C ARG A 114 8.31 -7.02 14.91
N MET A 115 7.58 -6.05 15.43
CA MET A 115 7.78 -4.63 15.07
C MET A 115 9.05 -4.05 15.71
N LYS A 116 9.45 -4.53 16.89
CA LYS A 116 10.77 -4.26 17.47
C LYS A 116 11.90 -4.86 16.64
N ALA A 117 11.74 -6.11 16.21
CA ALA A 117 12.72 -6.76 15.34
C ALA A 117 12.86 -6.04 13.98
N PHE A 118 11.73 -5.59 13.40
CA PHE A 118 11.74 -4.77 12.19
C PHE A 118 12.45 -3.43 12.40
N ALA A 119 12.22 -2.77 13.54
CA ALA A 119 12.90 -1.54 13.89
C ALA A 119 14.42 -1.69 13.97
N LEU A 120 14.89 -2.71 14.70
CA LEU A 120 16.32 -3.05 14.79
C LEU A 120 16.91 -3.43 13.43
N PHE A 121 16.14 -4.13 12.58
CA PHE A 121 16.55 -4.46 11.23
C PHE A 121 16.69 -3.21 10.36
N MET A 122 15.73 -2.28 10.41
CA MET A 122 15.80 -1.01 9.67
C MET A 122 16.94 -0.13 10.14
N HIS A 123 17.26 -0.12 11.43
CA HIS A 123 18.41 0.60 11.96
C HIS A 123 19.72 0.17 11.26
N LYS A 124 19.92 -1.15 11.12
CA LYS A 124 21.06 -1.74 10.40
C LYS A 124 21.03 -1.41 8.91
N GLU A 125 19.87 -1.60 8.27
CA GLU A 125 19.69 -1.39 6.83
C GLU A 125 19.89 0.07 6.40
N LEU A 126 19.57 1.02 7.27
CA LEU A 126 19.75 2.46 7.03
C LEU A 126 21.12 2.98 7.47
N ARG A 127 21.98 2.13 8.06
CA ARG A 127 23.33 2.47 8.53
C ARG A 127 23.35 3.69 9.46
N LEU A 128 22.38 3.77 10.37
CA LEU A 128 22.34 4.86 11.35
C LEU A 128 23.50 4.72 12.35
N THR A 129 23.99 5.87 12.83
CA THR A 129 25.18 5.97 13.68
C THR A 129 24.90 5.80 15.16
N ASP A 130 23.64 5.95 15.57
CA ASP A 130 23.22 5.86 16.96
C ASP A 130 23.23 4.40 17.44
N SER A 131 23.21 4.18 18.76
CA SER A 131 23.28 2.83 19.31
C SER A 131 21.95 2.08 19.11
N GLU A 132 22.01 0.77 18.81
CA GLU A 132 20.81 -0.08 18.83
C GLU A 132 20.14 -0.10 20.22
N GLU A 133 20.90 0.16 21.28
CA GLU A 133 20.39 0.27 22.66
C GLU A 133 19.50 1.50 22.88
N ASP A 134 19.57 2.49 21.98
CA ASP A 134 18.75 3.70 22.03
C ASP A 134 17.34 3.50 21.43
N ILE A 135 17.08 2.36 20.76
CA ILE A 135 15.74 2.03 20.24
C ILE A 135 14.83 1.64 21.40
N LYS A 136 14.15 2.64 21.95
CA LYS A 136 13.20 2.52 23.04
C LYS A 136 11.77 2.42 22.52
N ASP A 137 10.93 1.74 23.29
CA ASP A 137 9.49 1.77 23.05
C ASP A 137 8.95 3.13 23.48
N ILE A 138 8.43 3.90 22.51
CA ILE A 138 7.88 5.23 22.75
C ILE A 138 6.58 5.14 23.57
N CYS A 139 5.86 4.01 23.48
CA CYS A 139 4.61 3.76 24.19
C CYS A 139 4.83 3.04 25.53
N ALA A 140 6.02 3.11 26.13
CA ALA A 140 6.39 2.27 27.28
C ALA A 140 5.50 2.43 28.54
N GLY A 141 4.70 3.48 28.68
CA GLY A 141 3.74 3.62 29.79
C GLY A 141 2.42 2.88 29.58
N THR A 142 2.22 2.23 28.43
CA THR A 142 1.06 1.39 28.14
C THR A 142 1.46 -0.01 27.66
N ASP A 143 0.53 -0.96 27.73
CA ASP A 143 0.71 -2.34 27.27
C ASP A 143 -0.03 -2.64 25.95
N ARG A 144 -0.68 -1.63 25.37
CA ARG A 144 -1.62 -1.77 24.24
C ARG A 144 -0.90 -1.89 22.90
N TYR A 145 -0.04 -0.93 22.60
CA TYR A 145 0.77 -0.88 21.39
C TYR A 145 2.19 -0.48 21.73
N CYS A 146 3.13 -0.91 20.90
CA CYS A 146 4.54 -0.56 21.01
C CYS A 146 4.95 0.21 19.77
N MET A 147 5.79 1.22 19.94
CA MET A 147 6.21 2.14 18.88
C MET A 147 7.71 2.37 18.91
N TYR A 148 8.36 2.25 17.76
CA TYR A 148 9.80 2.44 17.61
C TYR A 148 10.08 3.35 16.41
N LYS A 149 10.91 4.38 16.58
CA LYS A 149 11.27 5.34 15.51
C LYS A 149 12.75 5.22 15.15
N ILE A 150 13.04 5.19 13.85
CA ILE A 150 14.37 4.94 13.26
C ILE A 150 14.52 5.88 12.06
N GLY A 151 15.16 7.04 12.28
CA GLY A 151 15.18 8.12 11.29
C GLY A 151 13.75 8.46 10.80
N PRO A 152 13.48 8.41 9.48
CA PRO A 152 12.15 8.70 8.92
C PRO A 152 11.16 7.52 8.98
N VAL A 153 11.53 6.39 9.59
CA VAL A 153 10.71 5.17 9.68
C VAL A 153 10.10 5.05 11.07
N LEU A 154 8.79 4.83 11.13
CA LEU A 154 8.05 4.55 12.35
C LEU A 154 7.49 3.12 12.30
N SER A 155 7.78 2.31 13.31
CA SER A 155 7.36 0.91 13.43
C SER A 155 6.38 0.75 14.59
N ILE A 156 5.15 0.27 14.33
CA ILE A 156 4.08 0.24 15.36
C ILE A 156 3.38 -1.12 15.38
N SER A 157 3.17 -1.68 16.57
CA SER A 157 2.35 -2.88 16.75
C SER A 157 0.85 -2.55 16.80
N HIS A 158 -0.01 -3.46 16.36
CA HIS A 158 -1.45 -3.22 16.34
C HIS A 158 -2.33 -4.38 16.84
N GLY A 159 -1.74 -5.44 17.39
CA GLY A 159 -2.49 -6.62 17.84
C GLY A 159 -3.15 -7.39 16.69
N MET A 160 -4.30 -8.01 16.95
CA MET A 160 -5.05 -8.82 15.99
C MET A 160 -6.49 -8.34 15.82
N GLY A 161 -6.98 -8.37 14.58
CA GLY A 161 -8.34 -8.06 14.21
C GLY A 161 -8.60 -6.58 13.92
N ILE A 162 -9.65 -6.35 13.13
CA ILE A 162 -10.18 -5.04 12.76
C ILE A 162 -10.32 -4.07 13.95
N PRO A 163 -10.93 -4.46 15.10
CA PRO A 163 -11.08 -3.54 16.21
C PRO A 163 -9.74 -3.03 16.76
N SER A 164 -8.76 -3.93 16.93
CA SER A 164 -7.45 -3.59 17.46
C SER A 164 -6.68 -2.65 16.53
N ILE A 165 -6.62 -2.94 15.23
CA ILE A 165 -5.89 -2.06 14.30
C ILE A 165 -6.61 -0.71 14.11
N SER A 166 -7.95 -0.66 14.21
CA SER A 166 -8.71 0.59 14.04
C SER A 166 -8.40 1.62 15.13
N ILE A 167 -8.24 1.19 16.38
CA ILE A 167 -7.86 2.06 17.51
C ILE A 167 -6.46 2.64 17.26
N MET A 168 -5.50 1.76 16.94
CA MET A 168 -4.12 2.17 16.61
C MET A 168 -4.11 3.18 15.46
N LEU A 169 -4.85 2.92 14.38
CA LEU A 169 -4.90 3.81 13.21
C LEU A 169 -5.53 5.17 13.53
N HIS A 170 -6.58 5.22 14.35
CA HIS A 170 -7.18 6.48 14.76
C HIS A 170 -6.16 7.38 15.47
N GLU A 171 -5.44 6.83 16.44
CA GLU A 171 -4.45 7.61 17.19
C GLU A 171 -3.20 7.92 16.38
N LEU A 172 -2.72 6.98 15.54
CA LEU A 172 -1.60 7.19 14.63
C LEU A 172 -1.89 8.29 13.60
N ILE A 173 -3.08 8.29 12.98
CA ILE A 173 -3.40 9.32 11.98
C ILE A 173 -3.46 10.70 12.64
N LYS A 174 -4.03 10.81 13.85
CA LYS A 174 -4.00 12.06 14.64
C LYS A 174 -2.57 12.44 15.03
N LEU A 175 -1.73 11.49 15.44
CA LEU A 175 -0.31 11.73 15.74
C LEU A 175 0.40 12.36 14.55
N LEU A 176 0.29 11.77 13.37
CA LEU A 176 0.91 12.27 12.13
C LEU A 176 0.34 13.63 11.72
N TYR A 177 -0.96 13.86 11.94
CA TYR A 177 -1.61 15.15 11.71
C TYR A 177 -1.05 16.23 12.65
N HIS A 178 -1.02 15.99 13.95
CA HIS A 178 -0.47 16.92 14.95
C HIS A 178 1.01 17.18 14.74
N ALA A 179 1.77 16.18 14.31
CA ALA A 179 3.17 16.29 13.94
C ALA A 179 3.41 17.01 12.59
N ARG A 180 2.34 17.35 11.85
CA ARG A 180 2.37 18.01 10.53
C ARG A 180 3.15 17.21 9.50
N CYS A 181 3.07 15.89 9.57
CA CYS A 181 3.72 15.02 8.60
C CYS A 181 3.11 15.21 7.20
N SER A 182 3.95 15.08 6.19
CA SER A 182 3.55 15.12 4.77
C SER A 182 4.20 13.99 3.99
N ASP A 183 3.53 13.56 2.93
CA ASP A 183 4.05 12.58 1.98
C ASP A 183 4.38 11.23 2.65
N VAL A 184 3.57 10.87 3.64
CA VAL A 184 3.72 9.64 4.43
C VAL A 184 3.18 8.45 3.63
N THR A 185 3.97 7.38 3.57
CA THR A 185 3.55 6.06 3.09
C THR A 185 3.39 5.12 4.28
N ILE A 186 2.21 4.48 4.41
CA ILE A 186 1.93 3.52 5.47
C ILE A 186 1.83 2.11 4.90
N ILE A 187 2.50 1.14 5.52
CA ILE A 187 2.58 -0.23 5.03
C ILE A 187 2.28 -1.19 6.16
N ARG A 188 1.28 -2.04 5.96
CA ARG A 188 1.03 -3.17 6.85
C ARG A 188 1.90 -4.35 6.43
N ILE A 189 2.71 -4.86 7.36
CA ILE A 189 3.46 -6.10 7.20
C ILE A 189 2.88 -7.19 8.10
N GLY A 190 2.59 -8.35 7.53
CA GLY A 190 1.83 -9.37 8.25
C GLY A 190 2.03 -10.80 7.79
N THR A 191 1.26 -11.67 8.42
CA THR A 191 1.15 -13.09 8.09
C THR A 191 -0.26 -13.40 7.65
N SER A 192 -0.44 -14.43 6.82
CA SER A 192 -1.74 -14.79 6.26
C SER A 192 -1.82 -16.29 5.93
N GLY A 193 -3.02 -16.81 5.73
CA GLY A 193 -3.22 -18.11 5.11
C GLY A 193 -3.30 -17.96 3.59
N GLY A 194 -2.45 -18.65 2.82
CA GLY A 194 -2.51 -18.62 1.36
C GLY A 194 -3.65 -19.48 0.83
N ILE A 195 -4.16 -19.15 -0.36
CA ILE A 195 -5.14 -19.98 -1.09
C ILE A 195 -4.54 -20.32 -2.45
N GLY A 196 -4.24 -21.61 -2.68
CA GLY A 196 -3.70 -22.08 -3.95
C GLY A 196 -2.28 -21.58 -4.26
N ILE A 197 -1.53 -21.16 -3.23
CA ILE A 197 -0.15 -20.69 -3.36
C ILE A 197 0.74 -21.33 -2.30
N ALA A 198 2.03 -21.45 -2.63
CA ALA A 198 3.01 -22.12 -1.78
C ALA A 198 3.23 -21.35 -0.46
N PRO A 199 3.38 -22.05 0.69
CA PRO A 199 3.82 -21.43 1.93
C PRO A 199 5.12 -20.63 1.74
N GLY A 200 5.21 -19.50 2.43
CA GLY A 200 6.29 -18.54 2.30
C GLY A 200 6.11 -17.54 1.15
N SER A 201 5.11 -17.69 0.28
CA SER A 201 4.83 -16.68 -0.75
C SER A 201 4.41 -15.36 -0.12
N VAL A 202 4.94 -14.25 -0.64
CA VAL A 202 4.57 -12.89 -0.23
C VAL A 202 3.49 -12.36 -1.18
N VAL A 203 2.37 -11.94 -0.61
CA VAL A 203 1.26 -11.32 -1.33
C VAL A 203 1.27 -9.83 -1.05
N ILE A 204 1.36 -9.05 -2.12
CA ILE A 204 1.12 -7.60 -2.12
C ILE A 204 -0.34 -7.40 -2.50
N THR A 205 -1.10 -6.75 -1.63
CA THR A 205 -2.55 -6.61 -1.81
C THR A 205 -2.84 -5.48 -2.80
N ASP A 206 -3.60 -5.77 -3.86
CA ASP A 206 -4.20 -4.76 -4.73
C ASP A 206 -5.58 -4.31 -4.22
N GLU A 207 -6.42 -5.26 -3.81
CA GLU A 207 -7.73 -5.01 -3.21
C GLU A 207 -7.90 -5.83 -1.93
N ALA A 208 -8.26 -5.15 -0.83
CA ALA A 208 -8.70 -5.80 0.39
C ALA A 208 -10.21 -6.06 0.31
N VAL A 209 -10.66 -7.30 0.45
CA VAL A 209 -12.06 -7.68 0.26
C VAL A 209 -12.68 -8.29 1.52
N ASP A 210 -13.99 -8.17 1.67
CA ASP A 210 -14.76 -8.81 2.74
C ASP A 210 -14.94 -10.33 2.49
N SER A 211 -15.60 -11.02 3.44
CA SER A 211 -15.94 -12.45 3.33
C SER A 211 -16.92 -12.78 2.18
N PHE A 212 -17.48 -11.77 1.50
CA PHE A 212 -18.32 -11.90 0.32
C PHE A 212 -17.56 -11.54 -0.97
N PHE A 213 -16.24 -11.38 -0.87
CA PHE A 213 -15.32 -11.06 -1.96
C PHE A 213 -15.59 -9.69 -2.59
N LYS A 214 -16.09 -8.73 -1.80
CA LYS A 214 -16.36 -7.36 -2.23
C LYS A 214 -15.33 -6.40 -1.63
N PRO A 215 -14.81 -5.43 -2.41
CA PRO A 215 -13.85 -4.43 -1.93
C PRO A 215 -14.57 -3.35 -1.11
N ARG A 216 -15.02 -3.74 0.09
CA ARG A 216 -15.73 -2.86 1.02
C ARG A 216 -15.41 -3.18 2.47
N PHE A 217 -15.53 -2.15 3.29
CA PHE A 217 -15.49 -2.22 4.75
C PHE A 217 -16.80 -1.64 5.29
N GLU A 218 -17.53 -2.43 6.07
CA GLU A 218 -18.76 -2.01 6.73
C GLU A 218 -18.46 -1.66 8.19
N GLN A 219 -18.82 -0.45 8.59
CA GLN A 219 -18.68 0.05 9.95
C GLN A 219 -20.05 0.47 10.47
N VAL A 220 -20.35 0.11 11.71
CA VAL A 220 -21.51 0.65 12.42
C VAL A 220 -21.09 1.98 13.06
N ILE A 221 -21.74 3.07 12.69
CA ILE A 221 -21.56 4.40 13.28
C ILE A 221 -22.88 4.80 13.95
N LEU A 222 -22.86 4.91 15.28
CA LEU A 222 -24.06 4.95 16.10
C LEU A 222 -24.91 3.69 15.85
N ASP A 223 -26.05 3.83 15.20
CA ASP A 223 -27.01 2.80 14.83
C ASP A 223 -27.12 2.59 13.30
N ASN A 224 -26.19 3.16 12.53
CA ASN A 224 -26.20 3.13 11.07
C ASN A 224 -25.02 2.35 10.49
N ILE A 225 -25.28 1.48 9.52
CA ILE A 225 -24.24 0.81 8.74
C ILE A 225 -23.74 1.76 7.66
N VAL A 226 -22.43 2.00 7.65
CA VAL A 226 -21.73 2.81 6.66
C VAL A 226 -20.69 1.97 5.94
N THR A 227 -20.81 1.89 4.62
CA THR A 227 -19.88 1.15 3.75
C THR A 227 -18.80 2.09 3.20
N ARG A 228 -17.53 1.67 3.24
CA ARG A 228 -16.37 2.39 2.70
C ARG A 228 -15.64 1.51 1.67
N SER A 229 -15.07 2.12 0.63
CA SER A 229 -14.17 1.43 -0.31
C SER A 229 -12.84 1.08 0.38
N THR A 230 -12.26 -0.05 -0.02
CA THR A 230 -11.02 -0.63 0.52
C THR A 230 -9.92 -0.75 -0.54
N GLU A 231 -10.03 0.04 -1.61
CA GLU A 231 -9.00 0.16 -2.64
C GLU A 231 -7.67 0.69 -2.06
N LEU A 232 -6.57 0.01 -2.39
CA LEU A 232 -5.20 0.43 -2.10
C LEU A 232 -4.56 1.14 -3.30
N ASP A 233 -3.41 1.76 -3.09
CA ASP A 233 -2.67 2.51 -4.11
C ASP A 233 -1.99 1.53 -5.09
N LYS A 234 -2.48 1.48 -6.34
CA LYS A 234 -2.01 0.55 -7.36
C LYS A 234 -0.55 0.79 -7.76
N GLU A 235 -0.16 2.06 -7.88
CA GLU A 235 1.21 2.44 -8.23
C GLU A 235 2.20 2.00 -7.13
N LEU A 236 1.81 2.15 -5.86
CA LEU A 236 2.59 1.69 -4.72
C LEU A 236 2.71 0.16 -4.68
N ALA A 237 1.63 -0.57 -4.97
CA ALA A 237 1.68 -2.03 -5.06
C ALA A 237 2.63 -2.50 -6.18
N GLU A 238 2.55 -1.89 -7.36
CA GLU A 238 3.44 -2.17 -8.49
C GLU A 238 4.91 -1.82 -8.17
N GLU A 239 5.15 -0.71 -7.49
CA GLU A 239 6.50 -0.31 -7.08
C GLU A 239 7.11 -1.31 -6.08
N ILE A 240 6.36 -1.71 -5.05
CA ILE A 240 6.81 -2.74 -4.10
C ILE A 240 7.04 -4.06 -4.83
N PHE A 241 6.16 -4.43 -5.77
CA PHE A 241 6.34 -5.64 -6.57
C PHE A 241 7.60 -5.57 -7.43
N ASN A 242 7.92 -4.42 -8.02
CA ASN A 242 9.17 -4.24 -8.75
C ASN A 242 10.40 -4.38 -7.83
N CYS A 243 10.35 -3.88 -6.59
CA CYS A 243 11.41 -4.10 -5.60
C CYS A 243 11.65 -5.60 -5.32
N SER A 244 10.60 -6.42 -5.32
CA SER A 244 10.72 -7.85 -5.07
C SER A 244 11.44 -8.62 -6.18
N LYS A 245 11.47 -8.10 -7.42
CA LYS A 245 12.13 -8.78 -8.56
C LYS A 245 13.65 -8.88 -8.37
N GLU A 246 14.21 -7.98 -7.59
CA GLU A 246 15.62 -7.99 -7.22
C GLU A 246 15.90 -8.83 -5.96
N ILE A 247 14.91 -9.55 -5.44
CA ILE A 247 15.02 -10.48 -4.31
C ILE A 247 14.69 -11.88 -4.84
N SER A 248 15.71 -12.69 -5.16
CA SER A 248 15.51 -14.02 -5.75
C SER A 248 15.03 -15.10 -4.76
N ASN A 249 14.96 -14.78 -3.47
CA ASN A 249 14.88 -15.80 -2.41
C ASN A 249 13.45 -16.25 -2.08
N PHE A 250 12.43 -15.49 -2.50
CA PHE A 250 11.04 -15.87 -2.22
C PHE A 250 10.06 -15.43 -3.31
N PRO A 251 9.02 -16.23 -3.58
CA PRO A 251 7.99 -15.87 -4.54
C PRO A 251 7.16 -14.70 -4.00
N THR A 252 6.95 -13.71 -4.85
CA THR A 252 6.10 -12.55 -4.59
C THR A 252 5.06 -12.43 -5.69
N LEU A 253 3.83 -12.08 -5.33
CA LEU A 253 2.74 -11.84 -6.29
C LEU A 253 1.84 -10.70 -5.81
N ILE A 254 1.10 -10.12 -6.75
CA ILE A 254 -0.02 -9.23 -6.46
C ILE A 254 -1.31 -10.04 -6.50
N GLY A 255 -2.22 -9.82 -5.55
CA GLY A 255 -3.55 -10.42 -5.56
C GLY A 255 -4.43 -9.94 -4.42
N HIS A 256 -5.72 -10.27 -4.49
CA HIS A 256 -6.69 -9.79 -3.49
C HIS A 256 -6.46 -10.48 -2.15
N THR A 257 -6.70 -9.73 -1.08
CA THR A 257 -6.58 -10.20 0.30
C THR A 257 -7.96 -10.21 0.94
N MET A 258 -8.42 -11.38 1.40
CA MET A 258 -9.67 -11.47 2.15
C MET A 258 -9.44 -11.15 3.63
N CYS A 259 -10.15 -10.16 4.15
CA CYS A 259 -10.13 -9.78 5.54
C CYS A 259 -11.34 -10.36 6.28
N THR A 260 -11.09 -11.02 7.41
CA THR A 260 -12.12 -11.73 8.20
C THR A 260 -12.18 -11.21 9.63
N TYR A 261 -13.36 -11.28 10.26
CA TYR A 261 -13.56 -10.90 11.66
C TYR A 261 -13.23 -12.01 12.65
N ASP A 262 -13.24 -13.26 12.20
CA ASP A 262 -12.95 -14.45 12.99
C ASP A 262 -11.90 -15.32 12.28
N PHE A 263 -10.96 -15.86 13.04
CA PHE A 263 -9.86 -16.67 12.51
C PHE A 263 -10.28 -18.08 12.10
N TYR A 264 -11.29 -18.65 12.79
CA TYR A 264 -11.69 -20.04 12.63
C TYR A 264 -12.81 -20.18 11.60
N GLU A 265 -14.07 -20.12 12.02
CA GLU A 265 -15.22 -20.24 11.14
C GLU A 265 -15.24 -19.15 10.06
N GLY A 266 -14.82 -17.92 10.41
CA GLY A 266 -14.70 -16.80 9.46
C GLY A 266 -13.71 -17.06 8.31
N GLN A 267 -12.74 -17.94 8.51
CA GLN A 267 -11.78 -18.37 7.47
C GLN A 267 -12.04 -19.79 6.97
N GLY A 268 -13.16 -20.41 7.33
CA GLY A 268 -13.50 -21.77 6.90
C GLY A 268 -12.61 -22.86 7.50
N ARG A 269 -12.02 -22.66 8.68
CA ARG A 269 -11.19 -23.67 9.36
C ARG A 269 -12.04 -24.73 10.06
N LEU A 270 -11.51 -25.95 10.16
CA LEU A 270 -12.17 -27.08 10.82
C LEU A 270 -11.61 -27.41 12.20
N ASP A 271 -10.63 -26.64 12.70
CA ASP A 271 -9.89 -26.89 13.94
C ASP A 271 -10.22 -25.88 15.06
N GLY A 272 -11.34 -25.16 14.92
CA GLY A 272 -11.88 -24.30 15.95
C GLY A 272 -12.68 -25.06 17.02
N ALA A 273 -12.97 -24.38 18.12
CA ALA A 273 -13.90 -24.89 19.14
C ALA A 273 -15.35 -25.00 18.62
N LEU A 274 -15.69 -24.20 17.61
CA LEU A 274 -16.98 -24.21 16.92
C LEU A 274 -16.73 -24.47 15.43
N CYS A 275 -17.55 -25.33 14.82
CA CYS A 275 -17.51 -25.62 13.39
C CYS A 275 -18.90 -26.06 12.91
N SER A 276 -19.58 -25.17 12.20
CA SER A 276 -20.96 -25.35 11.72
C SER A 276 -21.06 -25.77 10.24
N PHE A 277 -19.94 -26.12 9.61
CA PHE A 277 -19.88 -26.54 8.20
C PHE A 277 -19.01 -27.78 7.99
N SER A 278 -19.14 -28.40 6.82
CA SER A 278 -18.34 -29.56 6.40
C SER A 278 -17.05 -29.12 5.70
N ARG A 279 -16.07 -30.02 5.62
CA ARG A 279 -14.84 -29.84 4.82
C ARG A 279 -15.14 -29.46 3.37
N GLU A 280 -16.16 -30.07 2.77
CA GLU A 280 -16.57 -29.78 1.39
C GLU A 280 -17.02 -28.34 1.22
N LYS A 281 -17.88 -27.84 2.12
CA LYS A 281 -18.33 -26.44 2.10
C LYS A 281 -17.18 -25.45 2.31
N GLY A 282 -16.25 -25.76 3.23
CA GLY A 282 -15.06 -24.95 3.46
C GLY A 282 -14.16 -24.87 2.21
N LEU A 283 -13.89 -26.01 1.57
CA LEU A 283 -13.10 -26.07 0.34
C LEU A 283 -13.79 -25.39 -0.85
N ASP A 284 -15.11 -25.54 -1.00
CA ASP A 284 -15.89 -24.80 -2.01
C ASP A 284 -15.74 -23.28 -1.82
N TYR A 285 -15.89 -22.81 -0.58
CA TYR A 285 -15.72 -21.39 -0.25
C TYR A 285 -14.33 -20.87 -0.61
N LEU A 286 -13.27 -21.59 -0.24
CA LEU A 286 -11.89 -21.21 -0.57
C LEU A 286 -11.62 -21.25 -2.08
N LYS A 287 -12.19 -22.21 -2.82
CA LYS A 287 -12.07 -22.26 -4.29
C LYS A 287 -12.78 -21.10 -4.95
N ARG A 288 -13.98 -20.72 -4.48
CA ARG A 288 -14.67 -19.51 -4.96
C ARG A 288 -13.88 -18.25 -4.66
N ALA A 289 -13.25 -18.15 -3.49
CA ALA A 289 -12.37 -17.05 -3.15
C ALA A 289 -11.17 -16.98 -4.12
N TYR A 290 -10.50 -18.11 -4.36
CA TYR A 290 -9.39 -18.18 -5.32
C TYR A 290 -9.79 -17.73 -6.74
N ASN A 291 -10.95 -18.20 -7.21
CA ASN A 291 -11.51 -17.85 -8.51
C ASN A 291 -11.89 -16.36 -8.60
N ALA A 292 -12.21 -15.73 -7.47
CA ALA A 292 -12.46 -14.29 -7.37
C ALA A 292 -11.16 -13.46 -7.30
N GLY A 293 -9.98 -14.07 -7.44
CA GLY A 293 -8.70 -13.37 -7.41
C GLY A 293 -8.02 -13.31 -6.04
N ILE A 294 -8.64 -13.86 -5.00
CA ILE A 294 -8.08 -13.88 -3.64
C ILE A 294 -6.90 -14.85 -3.58
N ARG A 295 -5.82 -14.43 -2.95
CA ARG A 295 -4.59 -15.24 -2.80
C ARG A 295 -4.24 -15.51 -1.36
N ASN A 296 -4.73 -14.71 -0.42
CA ASN A 296 -4.52 -14.93 1.00
C ASN A 296 -5.66 -14.39 1.87
N ILE A 297 -5.63 -14.77 3.16
CA ILE A 297 -6.63 -14.44 4.17
C ILE A 297 -5.93 -13.93 5.43
N GLU A 298 -6.38 -12.79 5.94
CA GLU A 298 -5.95 -12.16 7.20
C GLU A 298 -7.11 -11.39 7.86
N MET A 299 -6.85 -10.47 8.80
CA MET A 299 -7.88 -9.93 9.70
C MET A 299 -7.83 -8.41 9.89
N GLU A 300 -7.14 -7.65 9.06
CA GLU A 300 -6.93 -6.21 9.29
C GLU A 300 -6.97 -5.34 8.03
N SER A 301 -6.82 -5.91 6.83
CA SER A 301 -6.57 -5.15 5.60
C SER A 301 -7.73 -4.24 5.16
N THR A 302 -8.99 -4.61 5.39
CA THR A 302 -10.14 -3.81 4.94
C THR A 302 -10.26 -2.50 5.70
N VAL A 303 -10.21 -2.52 7.03
CA VAL A 303 -10.24 -1.29 7.84
C VAL A 303 -8.97 -0.45 7.62
N PHE A 304 -7.81 -1.09 7.47
CA PHE A 304 -6.55 -0.42 7.16
C PHE A 304 -6.65 0.37 5.85
N ALA A 305 -7.10 -0.27 4.77
CA ALA A 305 -7.27 0.38 3.47
C ALA A 305 -8.29 1.52 3.54
N ALA A 306 -9.46 1.26 4.14
CA ALA A 306 -10.54 2.25 4.23
C ALA A 306 -10.13 3.51 5.00
N MET A 307 -9.50 3.36 6.18
CA MET A 307 -9.08 4.50 7.01
C MET A 307 -7.96 5.30 6.35
N CYS A 308 -6.94 4.62 5.80
CA CYS A 308 -5.84 5.30 5.10
C CYS A 308 -6.35 6.11 3.91
N ARG A 309 -7.23 5.52 3.09
CA ARG A 309 -7.85 6.20 1.95
C ARG A 309 -8.69 7.41 2.39
N LEU A 310 -9.48 7.26 3.44
CA LEU A 310 -10.31 8.36 3.95
C LEU A 310 -9.47 9.58 4.39
N CYS A 311 -8.24 9.34 4.84
CA CYS A 311 -7.31 10.34 5.36
C CYS A 311 -6.22 10.75 4.34
N GLY A 312 -6.31 10.29 3.09
CA GLY A 312 -5.37 10.65 2.02
C GLY A 312 -3.97 10.05 2.17
N LEU A 313 -3.82 8.98 2.94
CA LEU A 313 -2.55 8.27 3.11
C LEU A 313 -2.36 7.22 2.00
N LYS A 314 -1.18 7.23 1.37
CA LYS A 314 -0.76 6.16 0.45
C LYS A 314 -0.47 4.91 1.28
N ALA A 315 -1.16 3.82 0.98
CA ALA A 315 -1.14 2.61 1.80
C ALA A 315 -0.92 1.33 0.98
N ALA A 316 -0.20 0.38 1.57
CA ALA A 316 -0.01 -0.97 1.02
C ALA A 316 -0.10 -2.04 2.12
N VAL A 317 -0.47 -3.27 1.73
CA VAL A 317 -0.50 -4.44 2.61
C VAL A 317 0.37 -5.53 2.00
N VAL A 318 1.35 -6.01 2.75
CA VAL A 318 2.34 -7.00 2.32
C VAL A 318 2.42 -8.12 3.34
N CYS A 319 1.89 -9.29 2.98
CA CYS A 319 1.76 -10.41 3.90
C CYS A 319 2.48 -11.64 3.36
N VAL A 320 3.21 -12.34 4.23
CA VAL A 320 3.69 -13.70 3.90
C VAL A 320 2.59 -14.72 4.20
N THR A 321 2.50 -15.76 3.38
CA THR A 321 1.63 -16.90 3.62
C THR A 321 2.32 -17.96 4.45
N LEU A 322 1.67 -18.50 5.47
CA LEU A 322 2.28 -19.51 6.37
C LEU A 322 1.91 -20.95 5.99
N LEU A 323 0.87 -21.12 5.19
CA LEU A 323 0.31 -22.40 4.77
C LEU A 323 -0.57 -22.20 3.53
N ASN A 324 -0.87 -23.28 2.81
CA ASN A 324 -1.92 -23.31 1.79
C ASN A 324 -3.22 -23.85 2.39
N ARG A 325 -4.25 -23.01 2.50
CA ARG A 325 -5.55 -23.34 3.10
C ARG A 325 -6.38 -24.35 2.30
N LEU A 326 -6.03 -24.59 1.03
CA LEU A 326 -6.61 -25.70 0.27
C LEU A 326 -6.10 -27.07 0.73
N GLU A 327 -4.99 -27.11 1.49
CA GLU A 327 -4.34 -28.35 1.93
C GLU A 327 -4.52 -28.59 3.43
N CYS A 328 -4.38 -27.55 4.27
CA CYS A 328 -4.45 -27.71 5.72
C CYS A 328 -4.95 -26.46 6.47
N ASP A 329 -5.37 -26.67 7.72
CA ASP A 329 -5.71 -25.61 8.68
C ASP A 329 -4.64 -25.44 9.77
N GLN A 330 -3.62 -26.31 9.85
CA GLN A 330 -2.53 -26.15 10.80
C GLN A 330 -1.20 -25.98 10.10
N ILE A 331 -0.38 -25.12 10.67
CA ILE A 331 0.99 -24.90 10.21
C ILE A 331 1.80 -26.15 10.59
N ASN A 332 2.42 -26.77 9.59
CA ASN A 332 3.25 -27.96 9.76
C ASN A 332 4.74 -27.71 9.45
N SER A 333 5.11 -26.47 9.09
CA SER A 333 6.48 -26.11 8.79
C SER A 333 7.34 -26.01 10.07
N PRO A 334 8.62 -26.40 10.01
CA PRO A 334 9.56 -26.21 11.13
C PRO A 334 9.68 -24.75 11.60
N HIS A 335 10.06 -24.56 12.87
CA HIS A 335 10.12 -23.24 13.49
C HIS A 335 11.09 -22.28 12.77
N ASP A 336 12.27 -22.77 12.38
CA ASP A 336 13.28 -22.01 11.63
C ASP A 336 12.76 -21.54 10.26
N VAL A 337 12.00 -22.38 9.56
CA VAL A 337 11.33 -22.02 8.31
C VAL A 337 10.28 -20.92 8.54
N LEU A 338 9.49 -21.01 9.61
CA LEU A 338 8.50 -19.97 9.93
C LEU A 338 9.16 -18.64 10.31
N VAL A 339 10.27 -18.69 11.04
CA VAL A 339 11.08 -17.50 11.37
C VAL A 339 11.61 -16.85 10.08
N GLU A 340 12.04 -17.64 9.09
CA GLU A 340 12.44 -17.13 7.79
C GLU A 340 11.26 -16.51 7.02
N TYR A 341 10.12 -17.19 6.91
CA TYR A 341 8.92 -16.66 6.25
C TYR A 341 8.52 -15.31 6.82
N GLN A 342 8.48 -15.18 8.14
CA GLN A 342 8.08 -13.95 8.84
C GLN A 342 9.02 -12.75 8.59
N LYS A 343 10.24 -12.99 8.10
CA LYS A 343 11.19 -11.93 7.71
C LYS A 343 10.99 -11.45 6.26
N ARG A 344 10.33 -12.23 5.40
CA ARG A 344 10.20 -11.90 3.96
C ARG A 344 9.50 -10.54 3.71
N PRO A 345 8.37 -10.21 4.36
CA PRO A 345 7.76 -8.89 4.20
C PRO A 345 8.68 -7.76 4.69
N GLN A 346 9.39 -7.99 5.79
CA GLN A 346 10.33 -7.00 6.36
C GLN A 346 11.48 -6.71 5.41
N LEU A 347 12.05 -7.75 4.76
CA LEU A 347 13.13 -7.60 3.77
C LEU A 347 12.64 -6.84 2.53
N LEU A 348 11.44 -7.17 2.04
CA LEU A 348 10.87 -6.48 0.89
C LEU A 348 10.63 -4.99 1.18
N ILE A 349 10.06 -4.69 2.35
CA ILE A 349 9.77 -3.30 2.72
C ILE A 349 11.03 -2.51 3.06
N SER A 350 12.06 -3.13 3.67
CA SER A 350 13.34 -2.43 3.87
C SER A 350 13.97 -2.03 2.53
N LYS A 351 13.94 -2.93 1.54
CA LYS A 351 14.43 -2.64 0.19
C LYS A 351 13.66 -1.49 -0.48
N PHE A 352 12.33 -1.53 -0.42
CA PHE A 352 11.49 -0.44 -0.92
C PHE A 352 11.83 0.91 -0.26
N ILE A 353 11.97 0.94 1.07
CA ILE A 353 12.30 2.16 1.82
C ILE A 353 13.70 2.66 1.42
N LYS A 354 14.72 1.79 1.36
CA LYS A 354 16.08 2.17 0.91
C LYS A 354 16.05 2.77 -0.49
N GLN A 355 15.30 2.17 -1.41
CA GLN A 355 15.16 2.69 -2.77
C GLN A 355 14.53 4.09 -2.79
N ARG A 356 13.45 4.31 -2.02
CA ARG A 356 12.81 5.63 -1.89
C ARG A 356 13.71 6.68 -1.25
N LEU A 357 14.64 6.28 -0.38
CA LEU A 357 15.62 7.15 0.25
C LEU A 357 16.90 7.34 -0.59
N GLY A 358 17.04 6.66 -1.73
CA GLY A 358 18.25 6.71 -2.56
C GLY A 358 19.45 5.97 -1.95
N LEU A 359 19.20 5.01 -1.06
CA LEU A 359 20.21 4.22 -0.33
C LEU A 359 20.41 2.82 -0.91
N CYS A 360 20.01 2.56 -2.16
CA CYS A 360 20.34 1.29 -2.81
C CYS A 360 21.85 1.17 -2.95
N ASP A 361 22.40 0.03 -2.54
CA ASP A 361 23.79 -0.30 -2.80
C ASP A 361 24.01 -0.21 -4.32
N GLN A 362 24.92 0.66 -4.76
CA GLN A 362 25.38 0.60 -6.15
C GLN A 362 25.95 -0.80 -6.32
N THR A 363 25.29 -1.62 -7.13
CA THR A 363 25.81 -2.91 -7.55
C THR A 363 27.12 -2.65 -8.27
N SER A 364 28.24 -2.91 -7.59
CA SER A 364 29.57 -3.03 -8.17
C SER A 364 29.65 -4.23 -9.11
#